data_AF-A0A517WYD4-F1
#
_entry.id   AF-A0A517WYD4-F1
#
_cell.length_a   1.000
_cell.length_b   1.000
_cell.length_c   1.000
_cell.angle_alpha   90.00
_cell.angle_beta   90.00
_cell.angle_gamma   90.00
#
_symmetry.space_group_name_H-M   'P 1'
#
loop_
_entity.id
_entity.type
_entity.pdbx_description
1 polymer ?
#
loop_
_entity_poly.entity_id
_entity_poly.type
_entity_poly.pdbx_seq_one_letter_code
_entity_poly.pdbx_strand_id
1 'polypeptide(L)'
;MMRALWYEESGFVISAELVLVLTIAVLAMIVGLSEVTVSVNTELNDVSNAIGALNQSYAFTGFSGSSFCDGKAKSVVAGSRWNDAIDDCDLNTTCDLVTGVAGVTVAETP
;
A
#
# COMPACT_ATOMS: atom_id res chain seq x y z
N MET A 1 48.71 -34.25 20.12
CA MET A 1 47.47 -33.50 19.88
C MET A 1 47.71 -32.18 19.14
N MET A 2 48.64 -31.31 19.54
CA MET A 2 48.87 -30.04 18.81
C MET A 2 49.33 -30.18 17.35
N ARG A 3 49.93 -31.30 16.93
CA ARG A 3 50.27 -31.55 15.52
C ARG A 3 49.07 -31.91 14.64
N ALA A 4 47.98 -32.45 15.20
CA ALA A 4 46.79 -32.81 14.43
C ALA A 4 46.07 -31.56 13.92
N LEU A 5 45.98 -30.51 14.75
CA LEU A 5 45.39 -29.23 14.37
C LEU A 5 46.15 -28.49 13.26
N TRP A 6 47.44 -28.79 13.07
CA TRP A 6 48.28 -28.17 12.02
C TRP A 6 48.24 -28.93 10.68
N TYR A 7 47.75 -30.18 10.68
CA TYR A 7 47.61 -31.00 9.46
C TYR A 7 46.15 -31.13 9.00
N GLU A 8 45.20 -30.58 9.74
CA GLU A 8 43.78 -30.52 9.37
C GLU A 8 43.47 -29.17 8.67
N GLU A 9 44.01 -28.95 7.47
CA GLU A 9 43.65 -27.79 6.63
C GLU A 9 42.27 -27.95 5.95
N SER A 10 41.78 -29.18 5.82
CA SER A 10 40.54 -29.50 5.12
C SER A 10 39.27 -28.98 5.81
N GLY A 11 39.28 -28.80 7.14
CA GLY A 11 38.12 -28.28 7.88
C GLY A 11 37.98 -26.74 7.83
N PHE A 12 39.10 -26.01 7.79
CA PHE A 12 39.10 -24.54 7.75
C PHE A 12 38.64 -24.01 6.39
N VAL A 13 39.11 -24.64 5.30
CA VAL A 13 38.77 -24.28 3.91
C VAL A 13 37.27 -24.45 3.63
N ILE A 14 36.67 -25.56 4.06
CA ILE A 14 35.24 -25.84 3.83
C ILE A 14 34.33 -24.85 4.61
N SER A 15 34.78 -24.37 5.77
CA SER A 15 34.00 -23.43 6.58
C SER A 15 33.96 -22.01 6.00
N ALA A 16 35.08 -21.52 5.46
CA ALA A 16 35.16 -20.19 4.84
C ALA A 16 34.34 -20.10 3.55
N GLU A 17 34.37 -21.16 2.74
CA GLU A 17 33.62 -21.26 1.49
C GLU A 17 32.10 -21.31 1.73
N LEU A 18 31.67 -22.07 2.74
CA LEU A 18 30.26 -22.16 3.10
C LEU A 18 29.71 -20.86 3.69
N VAL A 19 30.51 -20.13 4.47
CA VAL A 19 30.17 -18.78 4.95
C VAL A 19 30.02 -17.80 3.78
N LEU A 20 30.93 -17.84 2.79
CA LEU A 20 30.84 -17.00 1.60
C LEU A 20 29.52 -17.26 0.84
N VAL A 21 29.17 -18.53 0.58
CA VAL A 21 27.91 -18.88 -0.10
C VAL A 21 26.69 -18.45 0.71
N LEU A 22 26.70 -18.65 2.03
CA LEU A 22 25.60 -18.22 2.92
C LEU A 22 25.40 -16.72 2.89
N THR A 23 26.47 -15.93 2.91
CA THR A 23 26.35 -14.46 2.87
C THR A 23 25.76 -13.98 1.55
N ILE A 24 26.15 -14.57 0.41
CA ILE A 24 25.56 -14.25 -0.90
C ILE A 24 24.07 -14.65 -0.92
N ALA A 25 23.72 -15.81 -0.37
CA ALA A 25 22.34 -16.27 -0.29
C ALA A 25 21.45 -15.35 0.57
N VAL A 26 21.96 -14.87 1.71
CA VAL A 26 21.25 -13.92 2.57
C VAL A 26 21.06 -12.58 1.87
N LEU A 27 22.08 -12.05 1.18
CA LEU A 27 21.97 -10.82 0.41
C LEU A 27 20.93 -10.94 -0.71
N ALA A 28 20.94 -12.05 -1.45
CA ALA A 28 19.96 -12.33 -2.50
C ALA A 28 18.54 -12.44 -1.93
N MET A 29 18.37 -13.04 -0.75
CA MET A 29 17.08 -13.14 -0.07
C MET A 29 16.56 -11.77 0.38
N ILE A 30 17.42 -10.90 0.91
CA ILE A 30 17.03 -9.54 1.34
C ILE A 30 16.53 -8.74 0.14
N VAL A 31 17.27 -8.76 -0.97
CA VAL A 31 16.85 -8.08 -2.21
C VAL A 31 15.54 -8.67 -2.72
N GLY A 32 15.42 -10.00 -2.77
CA GLY A 32 14.17 -10.66 -3.21
C GLY A 32 12.97 -10.30 -2.34
N LEU A 33 13.13 -10.23 -1.02
CA LEU A 33 12.05 -9.88 -0.09
C LEU A 33 11.67 -8.39 -0.19
N SER A 34 12.63 -7.51 -0.48
CA SER A 34 12.37 -6.09 -0.76
C SER A 34 11.47 -5.93 -1.98
N GLU A 35 11.79 -6.61 -3.09
CA GLU A 35 10.99 -6.55 -4.32
C GLU A 35 9.58 -7.14 -4.13
N VAL A 36 9.45 -8.23 -3.38
CA VAL A 36 8.12 -8.78 -3.02
C VAL A 36 7.30 -7.76 -2.23
N THR A 37 7.92 -7.04 -1.31
CA THR A 37 7.23 -6.03 -0.51
C THR A 37 6.74 -4.87 -1.38
N VAL A 38 7.57 -4.39 -2.30
CA VAL A 38 7.18 -3.33 -3.24
C VAL A 38 6.06 -3.81 -4.15
N SER A 39 6.20 -4.99 -4.75
CA SER A 39 5.20 -5.57 -5.65
C SER A 39 3.85 -5.75 -4.97
N VAL A 40 3.81 -6.28 -3.74
CA VAL A 40 2.54 -6.45 -3.00
C VAL A 40 1.88 -5.11 -2.71
N ASN A 41 2.66 -4.09 -2.31
CA ASN A 41 2.09 -2.76 -2.04
C ASN A 41 1.53 -2.11 -3.31
N THR A 42 2.20 -2.29 -4.45
CA THR A 42 1.70 -1.79 -5.74
C THR A 42 0.36 -2.45 -6.11
N GLU A 43 0.25 -3.77 -6.00
CA GLU A 43 -1.01 -4.47 -6.30
C GLU A 43 -2.14 -4.07 -5.34
N LEU A 44 -1.83 -3.84 -4.05
CA LEU A 44 -2.81 -3.35 -3.08
C LEU A 44 -3.27 -1.92 -3.40
N ASN A 45 -2.39 -1.09 -3.96
CA ASN A 45 -2.74 0.24 -4.46
C ASN A 45 -3.74 0.15 -5.62
N ASP A 46 -3.47 -0.74 -6.57
CA ASP A 46 -4.36 -0.97 -7.71
C ASP A 46 -5.73 -1.51 -7.27
N VAL A 47 -5.77 -2.41 -6.26
CA VAL A 47 -7.02 -2.87 -5.64
C VAL A 47 -7.77 -1.72 -4.97
N SER A 48 -7.07 -0.84 -4.26
CA SER A 48 -7.66 0.35 -3.62
C SER A 48 -8.30 1.28 -4.66
N ASN A 49 -7.60 1.55 -5.76
CA ASN A 49 -8.10 2.38 -6.85
C ASN A 49 -9.31 1.72 -7.54
N ALA A 50 -9.29 0.41 -7.75
CA ALA A 50 -10.42 -0.33 -8.32
C ALA A 50 -11.68 -0.24 -7.45
N ILE A 51 -11.53 -0.27 -6.13
CA ILE A 51 -12.64 -0.07 -5.18
C ILE A 51 -13.11 1.39 -5.19
N GLY A 52 -12.19 2.36 -5.22
CA GLY A 52 -12.52 3.79 -5.31
C GLY A 52 -13.22 4.18 -6.62
N ALA A 53 -12.89 3.50 -7.72
CA ALA A 53 -13.53 3.69 -9.03
C ALA A 53 -14.97 3.14 -9.09
N LEU A 54 -15.44 2.42 -8.07
CA LEU A 54 -16.84 2.05 -7.98
C LEU A 54 -17.69 3.31 -7.88
N ASN A 55 -18.67 3.44 -8.77
CA ASN A 55 -19.57 4.58 -8.79
C ASN A 55 -20.45 4.59 -7.53
N GLN A 56 -20.07 5.37 -6.53
CA GLN A 56 -20.82 5.58 -5.28
C GLN A 56 -21.95 6.62 -5.43
N SER A 57 -22.32 7.03 -6.65
CA SER A 57 -23.26 8.14 -6.91
C SER A 57 -24.73 7.74 -6.97
N TYR A 58 -25.10 6.51 -6.59
CA TYR A 58 -26.51 6.13 -6.54
C TYR A 58 -27.24 6.96 -5.48
N ALA A 59 -28.23 7.72 -5.93
CA ALA A 59 -29.07 8.57 -5.09
C ALA A 59 -30.52 8.47 -5.56
N PHE A 60 -31.46 8.48 -4.62
CA PHE A 60 -32.88 8.64 -4.90
C PHE A 60 -33.48 9.76 -4.06
N THR A 61 -34.42 10.49 -4.64
CA THR A 61 -35.08 11.63 -3.99
C THR A 61 -36.19 11.17 -3.07
N GLY A 62 -36.43 11.93 -2.01
CA GLY A 62 -37.60 11.76 -1.16
C GLY A 62 -38.89 12.27 -1.83
N PHE A 63 -40.04 11.79 -1.36
CA PHE A 63 -41.36 12.27 -1.79
C PHE A 63 -42.07 12.92 -0.60
N SER A 64 -42.69 14.09 -0.80
CA SER A 64 -43.54 14.71 0.22
C SER A 64 -44.90 15.06 -0.35
N GLY A 65 -45.95 14.78 0.42
CA GLY A 65 -47.33 15.13 0.10
C GLY A 65 -47.85 16.14 1.12
N SER A 66 -48.34 17.29 0.65
CA SER A 66 -48.98 18.32 1.46
C SER A 66 -50.36 18.67 0.92
N SER A 67 -51.28 19.07 1.80
CA SER A 67 -52.58 19.60 1.38
C SER A 67 -52.46 21.06 0.94
N PHE A 68 -52.99 21.38 -0.25
CA PHE A 68 -52.94 22.70 -0.89
C PHE A 68 -53.48 23.85 -0.03
N CYS A 69 -54.47 23.59 0.82
CA CYS A 69 -55.24 24.64 1.50
C CYS A 69 -54.82 24.90 2.97
N ASP A 70 -54.11 23.96 3.60
CA ASP A 70 -53.91 23.94 5.05
C ASP A 70 -52.43 23.87 5.48
N GLY A 71 -51.50 23.74 4.52
CA GLY A 71 -50.06 23.62 4.79
C GLY A 71 -49.65 22.38 5.60
N LYS A 72 -50.61 21.49 5.94
CA LYS A 72 -50.35 20.31 6.76
C LYS A 72 -49.65 19.23 5.93
N ALA A 73 -48.48 18.80 6.40
CA ALA A 73 -47.75 17.67 5.84
C ALA A 73 -48.54 16.37 6.07
N LYS A 74 -48.80 15.63 4.99
CA LYS A 74 -49.56 14.36 5.00
C LYS A 74 -48.64 13.15 5.02
N SER A 75 -47.55 13.21 4.26
CA SER A 75 -46.56 12.14 4.15
C SER A 75 -45.22 12.71 3.71
N VAL A 76 -44.14 12.21 4.26
CA VAL A 76 -42.76 12.49 3.85
C VAL A 76 -42.01 11.17 3.84
N VAL A 77 -41.37 10.87 2.71
CA VAL A 77 -40.39 9.80 2.55
C VAL A 77 -39.06 10.47 2.29
N ALA A 78 -38.06 10.17 3.12
CA ALA A 78 -36.71 10.68 2.92
C ALA A 78 -36.04 9.97 1.73
N GLY A 79 -35.28 10.72 0.94
CA GLY A 79 -34.37 10.15 -0.05
C GLY A 79 -33.10 9.63 0.62
N SER A 80 -32.25 8.96 -0.14
CA SER A 80 -30.87 8.70 0.28
C SER A 80 -29.90 9.02 -0.85
N ARG A 81 -28.73 9.52 -0.45
CA ARG A 81 -27.56 9.64 -1.30
C ARG A 81 -26.33 9.36 -0.44
N TRP A 82 -25.34 8.69 -1.01
CA TRP A 82 -24.01 8.70 -0.43
C TRP A 82 -23.37 10.05 -0.77
N ASN A 83 -22.91 10.78 0.24
CA ASN A 83 -22.26 12.07 0.06
C ASN A 83 -20.84 11.94 0.59
N ASP A 84 -19.95 11.47 -0.28
CA ASP A 84 -18.54 11.48 0.02
C ASP A 84 -18.06 12.93 0.14
N ALA A 85 -17.32 13.23 1.20
CA ALA A 85 -16.80 14.56 1.45
C ALA A 85 -15.35 14.57 0.97
N ILE A 86 -15.06 15.42 -0.02
CA ILE A 86 -13.71 15.55 -0.58
C ILE A 86 -12.72 15.75 0.57
N ASP A 87 -11.85 14.77 0.79
CA ASP A 87 -10.80 14.81 1.80
C ASP A 87 -9.39 14.76 1.18
N ASP A 88 -8.37 14.77 2.04
CA ASP A 88 -6.97 14.77 1.62
C ASP A 88 -6.58 13.55 0.75
N CYS A 89 -7.40 12.49 0.73
CA CYS A 89 -7.23 11.29 -0.09
C CYS A 89 -7.86 11.41 -1.50
N ASP A 90 -8.70 12.42 -1.76
CA ASP A 90 -9.43 12.60 -3.04
C ASP A 90 -8.80 13.65 -3.97
N LEU A 91 -8.06 14.61 -3.40
CA LEU A 91 -7.45 15.73 -4.13
C LEU A 91 -6.02 15.45 -4.58
N ASN A 92 -5.45 14.32 -4.18
CA ASN A 92 -4.12 13.93 -4.59
C ASN A 92 -4.21 13.21 -5.95
N THR A 93 -3.80 13.88 -7.02
CA THR A 93 -3.58 13.26 -8.34
C THR A 93 -2.50 12.16 -8.30
N THR A 94 -1.83 11.99 -7.17
CA THR A 94 -0.98 10.83 -6.90
C THR A 94 -1.71 9.95 -5.90
N CYS A 95 -2.24 8.80 -6.32
CA CYS A 95 -2.56 7.71 -5.39
C CYS A 95 -1.26 7.12 -4.80
N ASP A 96 -0.30 7.94 -4.41
CA ASP A 96 0.84 7.51 -3.63
C ASP A 96 0.38 7.61 -2.18
N LEU A 97 -0.02 6.48 -1.59
CA LEU A 97 0.04 6.37 -0.14
C LEU A 97 1.44 6.82 0.21
N VAL A 98 1.60 7.78 1.14
CA VAL A 98 2.90 8.24 1.62
C VAL A 98 3.72 7.03 2.06
N THR A 99 4.44 6.43 1.13
CA THR A 99 5.41 5.39 1.38
C THR A 99 6.62 6.15 1.90
N GLY A 100 7.04 5.76 3.11
CA GLY A 100 8.03 6.50 3.86
C GLY A 100 9.27 6.83 3.04
N VAL A 101 9.81 8.02 3.31
CA VAL A 101 11.03 8.63 2.74
C VAL A 101 10.79 9.35 1.41
N ALA A 102 10.50 10.64 1.52
CA ALA A 102 10.78 11.59 0.44
C ALA A 102 12.27 11.46 0.06
N GLY A 103 12.55 10.87 -1.09
CA GLY A 103 13.87 10.96 -1.71
C GLY A 103 14.18 12.44 -1.93
N VAL A 104 15.02 13.00 -1.07
CA VAL A 104 15.59 14.34 -1.23
C VAL A 104 16.36 14.33 -2.54
N THR A 105 15.74 14.85 -3.59
CA THR A 105 16.45 15.22 -4.81
C THR A 105 17.11 16.56 -4.53
N VAL A 106 18.39 16.51 -4.17
CA VAL A 106 19.22 17.72 -4.16
C VAL A 106 19.27 18.25 -5.58
N ALA A 107 18.60 19.38 -5.81
CA ALA A 107 18.74 20.14 -7.04
C ALA A 107 20.17 20.68 -7.08
N GLU A 108 20.99 20.17 -8.00
CA GLU A 108 22.24 20.83 -8.33
C GLU A 108 21.93 22.09 -9.16
N THR A 109 21.97 23.23 -8.49
CA THR A 109 22.10 24.54 -9.12
C THR A 109 23.54 24.73 -9.61
N PRO A 110 23.79 25.28 -10.80
CA PRO A 110 24.99 26.07 -11.02
C PRO A 110 24.95 27.38 -10.20
#